data_AF-A0A2J4QIM9-F1
#
_entry.id   AF-A0A2J4QIM9-F1
#
_cell.length_a   1.000
_cell.length_b   1.000
_cell.length_c   1.000
_cell.angle_alpha   90.00
_cell.angle_beta   90.00
_cell.angle_gamma   90.00
#
_symmetry.space_group_name_H-M   'P 1'
#
loop_
_entity.id
_entity.type
_entity.pdbx_description
1 polymer ?
#
loop_
_entity_poly.entity_id
_entity_poly.type
_entity_poly.pdbx_seq_one_letter_code
_entity_poly.pdbx_strand_id
1 'polypeptide(L)'
;MKQITGIYTAPSQHWVGDGFPVRSMFSYQTHGEQLSPFLLLDYAGPHHFPAGTEKRGVGEHPHRGFETVTVVYSGEVEHRDSTGRGGVIGPGDVQWMTAGAGILHEEFHSAEFTRTGGELKMVQLWVNLPAKDKMTKPGYQSITADVIPDVELPNNAGHMRVIAGRYEDTVGPAHTFSPLNVWDLQLNQSQEITLHQPDGWSTALVVLEGEIVV
;
A
#
# COMPACT_ATOMS: atom_id res chain seq x y z
N MET A 1 6.00 0.34 26.18
CA MET A 1 4.71 0.71 25.56
C MET A 1 4.93 1.98 24.75
N LYS A 2 4.66 1.95 23.44
CA LYS A 2 4.75 3.16 22.59
C LYS A 2 3.69 4.17 23.03
N GLN A 3 3.97 5.46 22.89
CA GLN A 3 3.04 6.54 23.20
C GLN A 3 2.47 7.11 21.89
N ILE A 4 1.19 7.47 21.88
CA ILE A 4 0.58 8.17 20.74
C ILE A 4 1.16 9.58 20.69
N THR A 5 1.87 9.90 19.61
CA THR A 5 2.46 11.23 19.39
C THR A 5 1.56 12.15 18.55
N GLY A 6 0.58 11.59 17.84
CA GLY A 6 -0.37 12.35 17.02
C GLY A 6 -1.50 11.48 16.50
N ILE A 7 -2.67 12.10 16.30
CA ILE A 7 -3.85 11.50 15.66
C ILE A 7 -4.30 12.47 14.58
N TYR A 8 -4.44 11.99 13.36
CA TYR A 8 -4.78 12.80 12.19
C TYR A 8 -6.00 12.19 11.51
N THR A 9 -6.96 13.04 11.16
CA THR A 9 -8.12 12.61 10.38
C THR A 9 -7.79 12.59 8.90
N ALA A 10 -8.43 11.68 8.15
CA ALA A 10 -8.28 11.60 6.70
C ALA A 10 -8.55 12.97 6.05
N PRO A 11 -7.63 13.49 5.21
CA PRO A 11 -7.83 14.78 4.56
C PRO A 11 -8.91 14.71 3.48
N SER A 12 -9.20 15.89 2.90
CA SER A 12 -10.10 16.00 1.75
C SER A 12 -9.60 15.13 0.60
N GLN A 13 -10.55 14.49 -0.08
CA GLN A 13 -10.27 13.69 -1.26
C GLN A 13 -9.79 14.60 -2.40
N HIS A 14 -8.85 14.10 -3.20
CA HIS A 14 -8.45 14.67 -4.48
C HIS A 14 -8.27 13.55 -5.51
N TRP A 15 -7.98 13.91 -6.75
CA TRP A 15 -7.81 12.95 -7.84
C TRP A 15 -6.33 12.85 -8.24
N VAL A 16 -5.85 11.61 -8.36
CA VAL A 16 -4.63 11.28 -9.09
C VAL A 16 -5.06 10.74 -10.45
N GLY A 17 -4.79 11.53 -11.49
CA GLY A 17 -5.37 11.30 -12.81
C GLY A 17 -6.89 11.35 -12.79
N ASP A 18 -7.57 10.44 -13.49
CA ASP A 18 -9.04 10.32 -13.51
C ASP A 18 -9.55 8.95 -13.02
N GLY A 19 -8.64 8.09 -12.55
CA GLY A 19 -8.96 6.75 -12.04
C GLY A 19 -8.84 6.58 -10.53
N PHE A 20 -8.16 7.49 -9.82
CA PHE A 20 -7.84 7.30 -8.41
C PHE A 20 -8.32 8.48 -7.55
N PRO A 21 -9.52 8.38 -6.95
CA PRO A 21 -10.02 9.33 -5.96
C PRO A 21 -9.40 9.00 -4.60
N VAL A 22 -8.32 9.71 -4.24
CA VAL A 22 -7.48 9.38 -3.08
C VAL A 22 -7.58 10.38 -1.94
N ARG A 23 -7.25 9.90 -0.73
CA ARG A 23 -6.96 10.69 0.47
C ARG A 23 -5.54 10.41 0.90
N SER A 24 -4.67 11.42 0.91
CA SER A 24 -3.28 11.29 1.39
C SER A 24 -3.22 11.25 2.91
N MET A 25 -3.30 10.06 3.49
CA MET A 25 -3.33 9.84 4.94
C MET A 25 -2.08 10.39 5.64
N PHE A 26 -0.93 10.33 4.97
CA PHE A 26 0.27 11.08 5.34
C PHE A 26 1.14 11.35 4.10
N SER A 27 2.06 12.32 4.21
CA SER A 27 3.04 12.63 3.18
C SER A 27 4.38 13.07 3.78
N TYR A 28 5.45 12.95 3.01
CA TYR A 28 6.81 13.30 3.42
C TYR A 28 6.97 14.80 3.68
N GLN A 29 6.07 15.62 3.11
CA GLN A 29 6.01 17.05 3.33
C GLN A 29 5.48 17.42 4.73
N THR A 30 4.69 16.53 5.34
CA THR A 30 3.99 16.78 6.61
C THR A 30 4.51 15.91 7.75
N HIS A 31 4.91 14.67 7.47
CA HIS A 31 5.24 13.65 8.47
C HIS A 31 6.57 12.91 8.19
N GLY A 32 7.36 13.35 7.21
CA GLY A 32 8.47 12.57 6.64
C GLY A 32 9.52 12.08 7.65
N GLU A 33 9.95 12.91 8.59
CA GLU A 33 10.94 12.49 9.60
C GLU A 33 10.36 11.47 10.60
N GLN A 34 9.12 11.69 11.04
CA GLN A 34 8.47 10.85 12.05
C GLN A 34 8.10 9.47 11.50
N LEU A 35 7.77 9.39 10.21
CA LEU A 35 7.29 8.17 9.56
C LEU A 35 8.32 7.47 8.70
N SER A 36 9.56 7.98 8.59
CA SER A 36 10.64 7.29 7.88
C SER A 36 10.73 5.81 8.32
N PRO A 37 10.73 4.84 7.40
CA PRO A 37 11.00 4.98 5.97
C PRO A 37 9.78 5.28 5.09
N PHE A 38 8.57 5.44 5.62
CA PHE A 38 7.37 5.70 4.82
C PHE A 38 7.28 7.17 4.38
N LEU A 39 7.01 7.38 3.10
CA LEU A 39 6.99 8.70 2.47
C LEU A 39 5.57 9.21 2.21
N LEU A 40 4.66 8.35 1.78
CA LEU A 40 3.30 8.76 1.43
C LEU A 40 2.38 7.55 1.53
N LEU A 41 1.16 7.76 1.99
CA LEU A 41 0.10 6.75 1.88
C LEU A 41 -1.15 7.42 1.34
N ASP A 42 -1.52 7.04 0.12
CA ASP A 42 -2.79 7.38 -0.50
C ASP A 42 -3.77 6.23 -0.34
N TYR A 43 -4.93 6.52 0.23
CA TYR A 43 -6.05 5.60 0.27
C TYR A 43 -7.07 5.99 -0.81
N ALA A 44 -7.26 5.14 -1.80
CA ALA A 44 -8.20 5.33 -2.90
C ALA A 44 -9.51 4.58 -2.62
N GLY A 45 -10.63 5.30 -2.72
CA GLY A 45 -11.96 4.74 -2.50
C GLY A 45 -12.39 4.65 -1.02
N PRO A 46 -13.46 3.89 -0.71
CA PRO A 46 -14.27 3.13 -1.66
C PRO A 46 -14.97 4.05 -2.68
N HIS A 47 -14.86 3.74 -3.97
CA HIS A 47 -15.48 4.54 -5.04
C HIS A 47 -16.05 3.64 -6.13
N HIS A 48 -17.31 3.87 -6.51
CA HIS A 48 -17.95 3.10 -7.57
C HIS A 48 -17.71 3.73 -8.94
N PHE A 49 -17.08 2.97 -9.84
CA PHE A 49 -16.93 3.33 -11.25
C PHE A 49 -17.97 2.61 -12.11
N PRO A 50 -18.62 3.31 -13.06
CA PRO A 50 -19.55 2.67 -13.98
C PRO A 50 -18.81 1.77 -14.97
N ALA A 51 -19.48 0.69 -15.39
CA ALA A 51 -19.03 -0.12 -16.54
C ALA A 51 -18.90 0.76 -17.80
N GLY A 52 -17.85 0.53 -18.59
CA GLY A 52 -17.63 1.31 -19.80
C GLY A 52 -16.46 0.83 -20.65
N THR A 53 -15.97 1.76 -21.47
CA THR A 53 -14.81 1.54 -22.36
C THR A 53 -13.72 2.59 -22.16
N GLU A 54 -13.98 3.60 -21.32
CA GLU A 54 -13.04 4.68 -21.03
C GLU A 54 -11.96 4.16 -20.08
N LYS A 55 -10.70 4.17 -20.53
CA LYS A 55 -9.55 3.84 -19.70
C LYS A 55 -9.33 4.96 -18.68
N ARG A 56 -9.44 4.65 -17.39
CA ARG A 56 -9.25 5.61 -16.29
C ARG A 56 -8.02 5.27 -15.47
N GLY A 57 -7.26 6.27 -15.07
CA GLY A 57 -6.00 6.07 -14.36
C GLY A 57 -5.15 7.32 -14.33
N VAL A 58 -3.84 7.10 -14.29
CA VAL A 58 -2.81 8.13 -14.43
C VAL A 58 -1.86 7.69 -15.55
N GLY A 59 -1.65 8.61 -16.50
CA GLY A 59 -0.75 8.37 -17.63
C GLY A 59 0.71 8.27 -17.21
N GLU A 60 1.59 8.30 -18.22
CA GLU A 60 3.02 8.16 -18.03
C GLU A 60 3.60 9.18 -17.03
N HIS A 61 4.25 8.70 -15.98
CA HIS A 61 4.89 9.53 -14.96
C HIS A 61 6.13 8.85 -14.36
N PRO A 62 7.13 9.64 -13.90
CA PRO A 62 8.40 9.09 -13.42
C PRO A 62 8.43 8.90 -11.90
N HIS A 63 9.15 7.87 -11.45
CA HIS A 63 9.58 7.71 -10.05
C HIS A 63 11.08 7.44 -9.97
N ARG A 64 11.74 7.85 -8.88
CA ARG A 64 13.17 7.62 -8.63
C ARG A 64 13.50 7.67 -7.14
N GLY A 65 14.32 6.74 -6.67
CA GLY A 65 14.96 6.78 -5.34
C GLY A 65 14.13 6.24 -4.18
N PHE A 66 12.99 5.62 -4.46
CA PHE A 66 12.09 4.99 -3.49
C PHE A 66 11.34 3.81 -4.13
N GLU A 67 10.41 3.21 -3.40
CA GLU A 67 9.54 2.12 -3.84
C GLU A 67 8.07 2.53 -3.73
N THR A 68 7.21 2.06 -4.63
CA THR A 68 5.75 2.17 -4.52
C THR A 68 5.15 0.81 -4.23
N VAL A 69 4.22 0.76 -3.30
CA VAL A 69 3.54 -0.45 -2.85
C VAL A 69 2.05 -0.26 -3.05
N THR A 70 1.48 -0.96 -4.01
CA THR A 70 0.06 -0.91 -4.33
C THR A 70 -0.64 -2.15 -3.76
N VAL A 71 -1.62 -1.95 -2.88
CA VAL A 71 -2.46 -3.01 -2.29
C VAL A 71 -3.89 -2.80 -2.78
N VAL A 72 -4.46 -3.79 -3.47
CA VAL A 72 -5.83 -3.68 -3.99
C VAL A 72 -6.78 -4.50 -3.10
N TYR A 73 -7.85 -3.87 -2.62
CA TYR A 73 -8.90 -4.50 -1.81
C TYR A 73 -10.14 -4.84 -2.66
N SER A 74 -10.53 -3.93 -3.56
CA SER A 74 -11.64 -4.08 -4.51
C SER A 74 -11.24 -3.44 -5.85
N GLY A 75 -11.70 -4.02 -6.96
CA GLY A 75 -11.36 -3.57 -8.31
C GLY A 75 -10.03 -4.15 -8.80
N GLU A 76 -9.48 -3.60 -9.88
CA GLU A 76 -8.20 -4.06 -10.45
C GLU A 76 -7.39 -2.88 -11.03
N VAL A 77 -6.08 -2.93 -10.85
CA VAL A 77 -5.14 -1.95 -11.41
C VAL A 77 -4.18 -2.63 -12.37
N GLU A 78 -4.16 -2.17 -13.62
CA GLU A 78 -3.16 -2.54 -14.61
C GLU A 78 -2.03 -1.50 -14.63
N HIS A 79 -0.79 -1.97 -14.66
CA HIS A 79 0.38 -1.10 -14.76
C HIS A 79 1.29 -1.53 -15.91
N ARG A 80 2.00 -0.56 -16.50
CA ARG A 80 2.98 -0.80 -17.57
C ARG A 80 4.13 0.17 -17.47
N ASP A 81 5.35 -0.30 -17.73
CA ASP A 81 6.56 0.51 -17.68
C ASP A 81 7.29 0.64 -19.01
N SER A 82 8.26 1.56 -19.01
CA SER A 82 9.20 1.81 -20.10
C SER A 82 10.15 0.64 -20.40
N THR A 83 10.24 -0.39 -19.55
CA THR A 83 11.00 -1.63 -19.82
C THR A 83 10.15 -2.70 -20.52
N GLY A 84 8.87 -2.40 -20.78
CA GLY A 84 7.90 -3.32 -21.37
C GLY A 84 7.32 -4.32 -20.38
N ARG A 85 7.61 -4.17 -19.09
CA ARG A 85 7.03 -4.95 -17.99
C ARG A 85 5.72 -4.32 -17.56
N GLY A 86 4.87 -5.13 -16.94
CA GLY A 86 3.55 -4.74 -16.50
C GLY A 86 2.79 -5.92 -15.93
N GLY A 87 1.58 -5.66 -15.47
CA GLY A 87 0.73 -6.67 -14.87
C GLY A 87 -0.59 -6.09 -14.41
N VAL A 88 -1.49 -6.97 -13.99
CA VAL A 88 -2.74 -6.61 -13.31
C VAL A 88 -2.59 -6.98 -11.84
N ILE A 89 -3.05 -6.09 -10.97
CA ILE A 89 -3.10 -6.23 -9.53
C ILE A 89 -4.57 -6.37 -9.17
N GLY A 90 -4.99 -7.58 -8.77
CA GLY A 90 -6.36 -7.89 -8.42
C GLY A 90 -6.64 -7.77 -6.91
N PRO A 91 -7.90 -8.03 -6.49
CA PRO A 91 -8.27 -8.02 -5.09
C PRO A 91 -7.40 -8.96 -4.25
N GLY A 92 -6.81 -8.41 -3.20
CA GLY A 92 -5.89 -9.11 -2.30
C GLY A 92 -4.42 -9.05 -2.73
N ASP A 93 -4.13 -8.78 -4.00
CA ASP A 93 -2.76 -8.73 -4.51
C ASP A 93 -2.02 -7.48 -4.05
N VAL A 94 -0.69 -7.59 -4.03
CA VAL A 94 0.25 -6.50 -3.78
C VAL A 94 1.27 -6.42 -4.90
N GLN A 95 1.49 -5.21 -5.40
CA GLN A 95 2.66 -4.89 -6.22
C GLN A 95 3.64 -4.09 -5.38
N TRP A 96 4.87 -4.57 -5.24
CA TRP A 96 5.98 -3.83 -4.66
C TRP A 96 6.97 -3.45 -5.77
N MET A 97 6.88 -2.21 -6.26
CA MET A 97 7.75 -1.69 -7.32
C MET A 97 8.92 -0.91 -6.73
N THR A 98 10.13 -1.35 -6.99
CA THR A 98 11.35 -0.59 -6.70
C THR A 98 11.63 0.36 -7.86
N ALA A 99 11.46 1.67 -7.67
CA ALA A 99 11.79 2.66 -8.70
C ALA A 99 13.30 2.89 -8.84
N GLY A 100 14.04 2.88 -7.72
CA GLY A 100 15.51 2.92 -7.72
C GLY A 100 16.09 4.03 -8.61
N ALA A 101 16.98 3.65 -9.54
CA ALA A 101 17.65 4.56 -10.48
C ALA A 101 16.70 5.33 -11.43
N GLY A 102 15.42 4.95 -11.50
CA GLY A 102 14.39 5.65 -12.25
C GLY A 102 13.54 4.69 -13.06
N ILE A 103 12.23 4.86 -12.99
CA ILE A 103 11.26 4.14 -13.81
C ILE A 103 10.21 5.12 -14.32
N LEU A 104 9.80 4.93 -15.57
CA LEU A 104 8.70 5.65 -16.19
C LEU A 104 7.59 4.63 -16.40
N HIS A 105 6.41 4.90 -15.86
CA HIS A 105 5.30 3.96 -15.88
C HIS A 105 3.93 4.64 -15.94
N GLU A 106 2.91 3.85 -16.23
CA GLU A 106 1.50 4.26 -16.22
C GLU A 106 0.68 3.26 -15.39
N GLU A 107 -0.40 3.74 -14.77
CA GLU A 107 -1.26 2.95 -13.88
C GLU A 107 -2.72 3.27 -14.22
N PHE A 108 -3.51 2.25 -14.58
CA PHE A 108 -4.90 2.40 -14.98
C PHE A 108 -5.76 1.32 -14.36
N HIS A 109 -7.08 1.51 -14.37
CA HIS A 109 -8.02 0.40 -14.17
C HIS A 109 -7.74 -0.68 -15.21
N SER A 110 -7.81 -1.95 -14.82
CA SER A 110 -7.65 -3.05 -15.78
C SER A 110 -8.73 -2.98 -16.86
N ALA A 111 -8.46 -3.59 -18.02
CA ALA A 111 -9.46 -3.70 -19.08
C ALA A 111 -10.74 -4.41 -18.60
N GLU A 112 -10.61 -5.42 -17.75
CA GLU A 112 -11.75 -6.17 -17.20
C GLU A 112 -12.55 -5.33 -16.21
N PHE A 113 -11.88 -4.68 -15.25
CA PHE A 113 -12.54 -3.79 -14.30
C PHE A 113 -13.21 -2.59 -14.99
N THR A 114 -12.57 -2.02 -16.02
CA THR A 114 -13.17 -0.97 -16.87
C THR A 114 -14.47 -1.46 -17.50
N ARG A 115 -14.48 -2.70 -18.01
CA ARG A 115 -15.63 -3.30 -18.70
C ARG A 115 -16.79 -3.61 -17.75
N THR A 116 -16.51 -4.08 -16.54
CA THR A 116 -17.54 -4.48 -15.57
C THR A 116 -17.99 -3.33 -14.66
N GLY A 117 -17.15 -2.33 -14.46
CA GLY A 117 -17.31 -1.35 -13.38
C GLY A 117 -17.23 -2.02 -12.01
N GLY A 118 -17.65 -1.27 -10.99
CA GLY A 118 -17.68 -1.74 -9.60
C GLY A 118 -16.93 -0.81 -8.65
N GLU A 119 -16.71 -1.30 -7.44
CA GLU A 119 -15.96 -0.57 -6.42
C GLU A 119 -14.45 -0.68 -6.68
N LEU A 120 -13.76 0.46 -6.67
CA LEU A 120 -12.32 0.54 -6.46
C LEU A 120 -12.06 0.87 -4.99
N LYS A 121 -11.23 0.06 -4.34
CA LYS A 121 -10.69 0.29 -3.00
C LYS A 121 -9.24 -0.19 -2.98
N MET A 122 -8.29 0.70 -2.77
CA MET A 122 -6.85 0.36 -2.78
C MET A 122 -6.04 1.33 -1.92
N VAL A 123 -4.81 0.95 -1.60
CA VAL A 123 -3.81 1.84 -1.00
C VAL A 123 -2.57 1.87 -1.89
N GLN A 124 -1.97 3.05 -2.03
CA GLN A 124 -0.61 3.20 -2.55
C GLN A 124 0.29 3.80 -1.46
N LEU A 125 1.31 3.05 -1.07
CA LEU A 125 2.30 3.42 -0.07
C LEU A 125 3.66 3.64 -0.73
N TRP A 126 4.31 4.77 -0.45
CA TRP A 126 5.69 5.01 -0.88
C TRP A 126 6.66 4.71 0.26
N VAL A 127 7.69 3.92 -0.03
CA VAL A 127 8.72 3.49 0.92
C VAL A 127 10.08 4.00 0.46
N ASN A 128 10.74 4.77 1.31
CA ASN A 128 12.03 5.36 1.02
C ASN A 128 13.13 4.29 0.94
N LEU A 129 14.03 4.43 -0.03
CA LEU A 129 15.25 3.60 -0.09
C LEU A 129 16.37 4.22 0.75
N PRO A 130 17.20 3.41 1.44
CA PRO A 130 18.45 3.87 2.03
C PRO A 130 19.34 4.52 0.98
N ALA A 131 20.14 5.52 1.38
CA ALA A 131 20.96 6.32 0.46
C ALA A 131 21.82 5.47 -0.50
N LYS A 132 22.40 4.37 -0.01
CA LYS A 132 23.24 3.44 -0.79
C LYS A 132 22.46 2.68 -1.88
N ASP A 133 21.14 2.53 -1.72
CA ASP A 133 20.28 1.71 -2.57
C ASP A 133 19.41 2.55 -3.53
N LYS A 134 19.40 3.88 -3.37
CA LYS A 134 18.57 4.80 -4.18
C LYS A 134 18.80 4.70 -5.69
N MET A 135 19.96 4.21 -6.12
CA MET A 135 20.31 4.03 -7.53
C MET A 135 20.34 2.56 -7.95
N THR A 136 19.69 1.67 -7.19
CA THR A 136 19.52 0.27 -7.59
C THR A 136 18.72 0.14 -8.89
N LYS A 137 18.84 -0.99 -9.57
CA LYS A 137 18.09 -1.25 -10.80
C LYS A 137 16.58 -1.30 -10.47
N PRO A 138 15.71 -0.65 -11.27
CA PRO A 138 14.27 -0.77 -11.09
C PRO A 138 13.78 -2.21 -11.22
N GLY A 139 12.71 -2.54 -10.51
CA GLY A 139 12.15 -3.90 -10.50
C GLY A 139 10.76 -3.98 -9.88
N TYR A 140 10.13 -5.14 -10.04
CA TYR A 140 8.81 -5.46 -9.51
C TYR A 140 8.86 -6.73 -8.68
N GLN A 141 8.05 -6.75 -7.63
CA GLN A 141 7.62 -7.96 -6.94
C GLN A 141 6.09 -8.02 -7.08
N SER A 142 5.61 -8.90 -7.95
CA SER A 142 4.19 -9.22 -8.06
C SER A 142 3.88 -10.27 -7.01
N ILE A 143 3.14 -9.89 -5.98
CA ILE A 143 2.84 -10.71 -4.81
C ILE A 143 1.35 -10.98 -4.82
N THR A 144 0.97 -12.17 -5.25
CA THR A 144 -0.44 -12.57 -5.33
C THR A 144 -1.03 -12.85 -3.95
N ALA A 145 -2.34 -12.69 -3.79
CA ALA A 145 -3.02 -12.88 -2.52
C ALA A 145 -2.73 -14.23 -1.85
N ASP A 146 -2.58 -15.30 -2.65
CA ASP A 146 -2.36 -16.67 -2.17
C ASP A 146 -0.96 -16.91 -1.59
N VAL A 147 0.02 -16.04 -1.88
CA VAL A 147 1.38 -16.15 -1.32
C VAL A 147 1.62 -15.23 -0.12
N ILE A 148 0.67 -14.35 0.20
CA ILE A 148 0.74 -13.49 1.39
C ILE A 148 0.22 -14.30 2.58
N PRO A 149 1.04 -14.53 3.63
CA PRO A 149 0.55 -15.21 4.82
C PRO A 149 -0.57 -14.41 5.49
N ASP A 150 -1.70 -15.06 5.68
CA ASP A 150 -2.82 -14.56 6.46
C ASP A 150 -2.86 -15.26 7.81
N VAL A 151 -2.57 -14.52 8.88
CA VAL A 151 -2.37 -15.04 10.23
C VAL A 151 -3.59 -14.72 11.08
N GLU A 152 -4.19 -15.75 11.67
CA GLU A 152 -5.21 -15.57 12.70
C GLU A 152 -4.61 -14.89 13.94
N LEU A 153 -5.25 -13.82 14.39
CA LEU A 153 -4.82 -13.11 15.60
C LEU A 153 -5.32 -13.85 16.85
N PRO A 154 -4.58 -13.77 17.98
CA PRO A 154 -4.96 -14.45 19.22
C PRO A 154 -6.40 -14.16 19.66
N ASN A 155 -7.00 -15.10 20.39
CA ASN A 155 -8.35 -14.96 20.96
C ASN A 155 -9.46 -14.67 19.94
N ASN A 156 -9.28 -15.09 18.67
CA ASN A 156 -10.20 -14.76 17.57
C ASN A 156 -10.36 -13.23 17.41
N ALA A 157 -9.27 -12.48 17.61
CA ALA A 157 -9.29 -11.03 17.51
C ALA A 157 -9.38 -10.52 16.06
N GLY A 158 -9.24 -11.39 15.07
CA GLY A 158 -9.27 -11.06 13.66
C GLY A 158 -8.18 -11.80 12.89
N HIS A 159 -7.74 -11.22 11.78
CA HIS A 159 -6.65 -11.76 10.98
C HIS A 159 -5.74 -10.64 10.47
N MET A 160 -4.54 -11.02 10.04
CA MET A 160 -3.52 -10.10 9.57
C MET A 160 -2.74 -10.69 8.40
N ARG A 161 -2.70 -9.92 7.31
CA ARG A 161 -1.85 -10.20 6.16
C ARG A 161 -0.46 -9.62 6.39
N VAL A 162 0.56 -10.48 6.38
CA VAL A 162 1.96 -10.07 6.56
C VAL A 162 2.57 -9.78 5.19
N ILE A 163 2.43 -8.55 4.69
CA ILE A 163 2.91 -8.16 3.35
C ILE A 163 4.44 -8.05 3.31
N ALA A 164 5.02 -7.37 4.30
CA ALA A 164 6.47 -7.20 4.43
C ALA A 164 6.92 -7.28 5.89
N GLY A 165 8.17 -7.71 6.09
CA GLY A 165 8.76 -7.86 7.41
C GLY A 165 8.37 -9.17 8.07
N ARG A 166 8.09 -9.15 9.38
CA ARG A 166 7.86 -10.36 10.17
C ARG A 166 6.89 -10.12 11.31
N TYR A 167 5.88 -10.97 11.42
CA TYR A 167 5.06 -11.09 12.62
C TYR A 167 5.29 -12.45 13.28
N GLU A 168 5.82 -12.44 14.50
CA GLU A 168 6.27 -13.64 15.20
C GLU A 168 7.21 -14.50 14.33
N ASP A 169 6.84 -15.75 14.03
CA ASP A 169 7.60 -16.65 13.17
C ASP A 169 7.24 -16.52 11.67
N THR A 170 6.20 -15.75 11.35
CA THR A 170 5.68 -15.57 9.99
C THR A 170 6.38 -14.41 9.28
N VAL A 171 6.91 -14.67 8.08
CA VAL A 171 7.66 -13.71 7.28
C VAL A 171 6.85 -13.31 6.05
N GLY A 172 6.78 -12.01 5.77
CA GLY A 172 6.11 -11.51 4.57
C GLY A 172 6.92 -11.77 3.30
N PRO A 173 6.26 -11.94 2.14
CA PRO A 173 6.91 -12.29 0.89
C PRO A 173 7.71 -11.13 0.27
N ALA A 174 7.41 -9.87 0.61
CA ALA A 174 8.12 -8.73 0.05
C ALA A 174 9.56 -8.63 0.55
N HIS A 175 10.51 -8.58 -0.38
CA HIS A 175 11.89 -8.22 -0.12
C HIS A 175 12.05 -6.70 0.02
N THR A 176 12.73 -6.25 1.06
CA THR A 176 12.92 -4.83 1.36
C THR A 176 14.41 -4.46 1.47
N PHE A 177 14.74 -3.19 1.24
CA PHE A 177 16.13 -2.69 1.32
C PHE A 177 16.55 -2.24 2.73
N SER A 178 15.58 -2.06 3.63
CA SER A 178 15.78 -1.81 5.05
C SER A 178 14.77 -2.59 5.88
N PRO A 179 15.09 -2.90 7.16
CA PRO A 179 14.13 -3.49 8.07
C PRO A 179 12.90 -2.59 8.22
N LEU A 180 11.72 -3.15 7.95
CA LEU A 180 10.42 -2.51 8.11
C LEU A 180 9.34 -3.60 8.22
N ASN A 181 8.15 -3.21 8.67
CA ASN A 181 6.96 -4.04 8.67
C ASN A 181 5.86 -3.33 7.88
N VAL A 182 5.15 -4.06 7.01
CA VAL A 182 3.88 -3.64 6.42
C VAL A 182 2.89 -4.76 6.67
N TRP A 183 1.95 -4.50 7.56
CA TRP A 183 0.90 -5.44 7.94
C TRP A 183 -0.46 -4.81 7.66
N ASP A 184 -1.39 -5.62 7.19
CA ASP A 184 -2.75 -5.23 6.89
C ASP A 184 -3.69 -6.08 7.74
N LEU A 185 -4.49 -5.43 8.59
CA LEU A 185 -5.23 -6.07 9.67
C LEU A 185 -6.73 -5.88 9.51
N GLN A 186 -7.49 -6.93 9.79
CA GLN A 186 -8.91 -6.84 10.04
C GLN A 186 -9.21 -7.35 11.45
N LEU A 187 -9.71 -6.46 12.30
CA LEU A 187 -10.02 -6.77 13.70
C LEU A 187 -11.51 -7.04 13.89
N ASN A 188 -11.81 -8.05 14.69
CA ASN A 188 -13.16 -8.34 15.16
C ASN A 188 -13.57 -7.32 16.24
N GLN A 189 -14.86 -6.98 16.26
CA GLN A 189 -15.39 -6.02 17.22
C GLN A 189 -15.20 -6.48 18.66
N SER A 190 -14.89 -5.52 19.56
CA SER A 190 -14.73 -5.74 21.00
C SER A 190 -13.58 -6.71 21.36
N GLN A 191 -12.58 -6.83 20.49
CA GLN A 191 -11.37 -7.60 20.74
C GLN A 191 -10.17 -6.68 20.98
N GLU A 192 -9.21 -7.18 21.74
CA GLU A 192 -7.98 -6.47 22.07
C GLU A 192 -6.79 -7.29 21.57
N ILE A 193 -5.80 -6.60 20.98
CA ILE A 193 -4.54 -7.18 20.57
C ILE A 193 -3.38 -6.32 21.04
N THR A 194 -2.23 -6.97 21.26
CA THR A 194 -0.95 -6.28 21.46
C THR A 194 -0.04 -6.62 20.30
N LEU A 195 0.43 -5.59 19.59
CA LEU A 195 1.37 -5.72 18.49
C LEU A 195 2.76 -5.26 18.94
N HIS A 196 3.71 -6.19 18.95
CA HIS A 196 5.10 -5.87 19.29
C HIS A 196 5.83 -5.26 18.09
N GLN A 197 6.57 -4.18 18.33
CA GLN A 197 7.42 -3.53 17.33
C GLN A 197 8.83 -3.36 17.89
N PRO A 198 9.88 -3.42 17.05
CA PRO A 198 11.23 -3.17 17.51
C PRO A 198 11.39 -1.76 18.12
N ASP A 199 12.23 -1.67 19.14
CA ASP A 199 12.53 -0.39 19.79
C ASP A 199 13.18 0.58 18.79
N GLY A 200 12.78 1.84 18.88
CA GLY A 200 13.27 2.90 18.00
C GLY A 200 12.66 2.95 16.60
N TRP A 201 11.84 1.97 16.20
CA TRP A 201 11.14 2.04 14.91
C TRP A 201 10.03 3.09 14.94
N SER A 202 9.87 3.82 13.83
CA SER A 202 8.65 4.57 13.56
C SER A 202 7.47 3.60 13.50
N THR A 203 6.29 4.06 13.89
CA THR A 203 5.09 3.22 13.92
C THR A 203 3.88 4.08 13.63
N ALA A 204 3.17 3.75 12.55
CA ALA A 204 1.90 4.34 12.21
C ALA A 204 0.84 3.26 12.22
N LEU A 205 -0.36 3.62 12.67
CA LEU A 205 -1.56 2.81 12.55
C LEU A 205 -2.54 3.60 11.70
N VAL A 206 -2.93 3.03 10.55
CA VAL A 206 -3.82 3.68 9.59
C VAL A 206 -5.14 2.92 9.61
N VAL A 207 -6.19 3.59 10.09
CA VAL A 207 -7.54 3.03 10.13
C VAL A 207 -8.23 3.36 8.82
N LEU A 208 -8.33 2.36 7.93
CA LEU A 208 -9.00 2.53 6.63
C LEU A 208 -10.53 2.57 6.77
N GLU A 209 -11.06 1.77 7.70
CA GLU A 209 -12.49 1.63 7.98
C GLU A 209 -12.71 1.15 9.41
N GLY A 210 -13.79 1.62 10.04
CA GLY A 210 -14.14 1.29 11.42
C GLY A 210 -13.49 2.20 12.45
N GLU A 211 -13.48 1.74 13.70
CA GLU A 211 -13.00 2.47 14.86
C GLU A 211 -12.18 1.55 15.76
N ILE A 212 -11.12 2.08 16.36
CA ILE A 212 -10.25 1.37 17.30
C ILE A 212 -9.94 2.26 18.49
N VAL A 213 -9.58 1.63 19.60
CA VAL A 213 -9.00 2.30 20.78
C VAL A 213 -7.52 1.89 20.84
N VAL A 214 -6.64 2.87 21.02
CA VAL A 214 -5.18 2.70 21.07
C VAL A 214 -4.65 3.25 22.39
#